data_AF-A0A438XJT3-F1
#
_entry.id   AF-A0A438XJT3-F1
#
_cell.length_a   1.000
_cell.length_b   1.000
_cell.length_c   1.000
_cell.angle_alpha   90.00
_cell.angle_beta   90.00
_cell.angle_gamma   90.00
#
_symmetry.space_group_name_H-M   'P 1'
#
loop_
_entity.id
_entity.type
_entity.pdbx_description
1 polymer ?
#
loop_
_entity_poly.entity_id
_entity_poly.type
_entity_poly.pdbx_seq_one_letter_code
_entity_poly.pdbx_strand_id
1 'polypeptide(L)'
;MKNFSPLYCLKKLKKRHLIALSLPLLSYANGFKIQEQSLNGTALGSAYVAGARGADASFYNPANMGFTNDWGENRSEFEMTTTV
;
A
#
# COMPACT_ATOMS: atom_id res chain seq x y z
N MET A 1 54.47 16.33 -7.03
CA MET A 1 53.66 15.12 -7.25
C MET A 1 52.70 14.99 -6.07
N LYS A 2 51.37 15.02 -6.28
CA LYS A 2 50.40 14.97 -5.17
C LYS A 2 50.28 13.53 -4.68
N ASN A 3 50.75 13.26 -3.47
CA ASN A 3 50.73 11.94 -2.85
C ASN A 3 49.28 11.50 -2.62
N PHE A 4 48.76 10.64 -3.50
CA PHE A 4 47.44 10.03 -3.34
C PHE A 4 47.50 8.96 -2.25
N SER A 5 47.21 9.35 -1.01
CA SER A 5 47.08 8.42 0.10
C SER A 5 45.90 7.46 -0.12
N PRO A 6 46.07 6.12 0.04
CA PRO A 6 45.04 5.12 -0.23
C PRO A 6 43.78 5.26 0.65
N LEU A 7 43.90 5.94 1.80
CA LEU A 7 42.77 6.27 2.66
C LEU A 7 41.71 7.18 2.01
N TYR A 8 42.09 8.00 1.02
CA TYR A 8 41.15 8.90 0.35
C TYR A 8 40.17 8.13 -0.57
N CYS A 9 40.62 7.03 -1.18
CA CYS A 9 39.81 6.19 -2.05
C CYS A 9 38.75 5.39 -1.26
N LEU A 10 39.13 4.81 -0.12
CA LEU A 10 38.25 4.04 0.76
C LEU A 10 37.13 4.88 1.40
N LYS A 11 37.41 6.14 1.80
CA LYS A 11 36.36 7.04 2.32
C LYS A 11 35.31 7.40 1.25
N LYS A 12 35.72 7.52 -0.01
CA LYS A 12 34.84 7.83 -1.14
C LYS A 12 33.95 6.63 -1.54
N LEU A 13 34.44 5.40 -1.35
CA LEU A 13 33.70 4.16 -1.59
C LEU A 13 32.56 3.95 -0.58
N LYS A 14 32.81 4.19 0.72
CA LYS A 14 31.80 4.03 1.80
C LYS A 14 30.57 4.94 1.61
N LYS A 15 30.78 6.19 1.19
CA LYS A 15 29.69 7.16 0.99
C LYS A 15 28.77 6.77 -0.18
N ARG A 16 29.32 6.17 -1.24
CA ARG A 16 28.56 5.75 -2.44
C ARG A 16 27.67 4.54 -2.18
N HIS A 17 28.15 3.57 -1.40
CA HIS A 17 27.37 2.37 -1.09
C HIS A 17 26.26 2.65 -0.07
N LEU A 18 26.47 3.57 0.88
CA LEU A 18 25.44 4.03 1.81
C LEU A 18 24.23 4.67 1.10
N ILE A 19 24.48 5.48 0.06
CA ILE A 19 23.42 6.13 -0.72
C ILE A 19 22.63 5.11 -1.55
N ALA A 20 23.31 4.11 -2.14
CA ALA A 20 22.66 3.05 -2.89
C ALA A 20 21.77 2.16 -1.99
N LEU A 21 22.18 1.93 -0.75
CA LEU A 21 21.44 1.10 0.22
C LEU A 21 20.21 1.81 0.80
N SER A 22 20.19 3.14 0.81
CA SER A 22 19.04 3.93 1.29
C SER A 22 17.91 4.10 0.25
N LEU A 23 18.16 3.79 -1.02
CA LEU A 23 17.20 3.99 -2.11
C LEU A 23 15.89 3.17 -1.97
N PRO A 24 15.90 1.87 -1.59
CA PRO A 24 14.67 1.09 -1.43
C PRO A 24 13.81 1.49 -0.22
N LEU A 25 14.32 2.29 0.71
CA LEU A 25 13.52 2.82 1.83
C LEU A 25 12.51 3.89 1.37
N LEU A 26 12.75 4.51 0.21
CA LEU A 26 11.88 5.54 -0.37
C LEU A 26 10.87 4.98 -1.38
N SER A 27 11.04 3.73 -1.81
CA SER A 27 10.04 3.07 -2.65
C SER A 27 8.83 2.70 -1.81
N TYR A 28 7.77 3.51 -1.93
CA TYR A 28 6.42 3.12 -1.54
C TYR A 28 5.94 2.00 -2.48
N ALA A 29 6.36 0.77 -2.21
CA ALA A 29 5.80 -0.41 -2.85
C ALA A 29 4.41 -0.66 -2.26
N ASN A 30 3.38 -0.13 -2.91
CA ASN A 30 2.04 -0.71 -2.81
C ASN A 30 1.97 -1.80 -3.87
N GLY A 31 1.95 -3.07 -3.46
CA GLY A 31 1.67 -4.18 -4.38
C GLY A 31 0.34 -3.96 -5.11
N PHE A 32 0.08 -4.73 -6.17
CA PHE A 32 -1.18 -4.64 -6.90
C PHE A 32 -2.35 -4.90 -5.93
N LYS A 33 -3.13 -3.86 -5.65
CA LYS A 33 -4.36 -4.00 -4.87
C LYS A 33 -5.44 -4.53 -5.82
N ILE A 34 -5.92 -5.73 -5.52
CA ILE A 34 -7.05 -6.32 -6.24
C ILE A 34 -8.29 -5.52 -5.85
N GLN A 35 -8.77 -4.71 -6.78
CA GLN A 35 -9.90 -3.79 -6.61
C GLN A 35 -11.25 -4.51 -6.76
N GLU A 36 -11.24 -5.65 -7.44
CA GLU A 36 -12.40 -6.39 -7.92
C GLU A 36 -13.11 -7.25 -6.85
N GLN A 37 -12.74 -7.09 -5.58
CA GLN A 37 -13.37 -7.85 -4.48
C GLN A 37 -14.72 -7.25 -4.04
N SER A 38 -14.95 -5.97 -4.34
CA SER A 38 -16.21 -5.28 -4.08
C SER A 38 -16.42 -4.17 -5.11
N LEU A 39 -17.69 -3.85 -5.37
CA LEU A 39 -18.11 -2.69 -6.14
C LEU A 39 -17.66 -1.38 -5.49
N ASN A 40 -17.72 -1.26 -4.15
CA ASN A 40 -17.29 -0.06 -3.44
C ASN A 40 -15.78 0.18 -3.59
N GLY A 41 -14.99 -0.87 -3.42
CA GLY A 41 -13.54 -0.83 -3.62
C GLY A 41 -13.13 -0.54 -5.07
N THR A 42 -13.87 -1.07 -6.04
CA THR A 42 -13.68 -0.79 -7.47
C THR A 42 -14.06 0.65 -7.81
N ALA A 43 -15.22 1.12 -7.37
CA ALA A 43 -15.72 2.47 -7.62
C ALA A 43 -14.81 3.56 -7.05
N LEU A 44 -14.15 3.29 -5.91
CA LEU A 44 -13.23 4.21 -5.25
C LEU A 44 -11.75 3.99 -5.61
N GLY A 45 -11.43 3.08 -6.53
CA GLY A 45 -10.04 2.81 -6.95
C GLY A 45 -9.13 2.38 -5.79
N SER A 46 -9.58 1.46 -4.94
CA SER A 46 -8.94 1.02 -3.68
C SER A 46 -8.89 2.05 -2.55
N ALA A 47 -9.50 3.23 -2.68
CA ALA A 47 -9.56 4.23 -1.59
C ALA A 47 -10.65 3.90 -0.54
N TYR A 48 -10.78 2.63 -0.17
CA TYR A 48 -11.88 2.09 0.63
C TYR A 48 -11.36 1.21 1.78
N VAL A 49 -10.58 1.81 2.71
CA VAL A 49 -10.03 1.10 3.88
C VAL A 49 -10.67 1.63 5.17
N ALA A 50 -10.67 2.95 5.34
CA ALA A 50 -11.28 3.60 6.51
C ALA A 50 -12.82 3.50 6.49
N GLY A 51 -13.41 3.55 5.29
CA GLY A 51 -14.85 3.47 5.08
C GLY A 51 -15.38 2.06 4.84
N ALA A 52 -14.54 1.02 4.86
CA ALA A 52 -14.98 -0.34 4.54
C ALA A 52 -16.03 -0.83 5.54
N ARG A 53 -17.21 -1.28 5.08
CA ARG A 53 -18.35 -1.65 5.93
C ARG A 53 -19.13 -2.81 5.35
N GLY A 54 -19.88 -3.54 6.18
CA GLY A 54 -20.61 -4.71 5.71
C GLY A 54 -19.70 -5.89 5.35
N ALA A 55 -20.08 -6.65 4.32
CA ALA A 55 -19.43 -7.91 3.98
C ALA A 55 -17.99 -7.72 3.43
N ASP A 56 -17.76 -6.66 2.64
CA ASP A 56 -16.48 -6.36 2.01
C ASP A 56 -15.42 -5.83 3.01
N ALA A 57 -15.84 -5.38 4.20
CA ALA A 57 -14.96 -4.98 5.28
C ALA A 57 -14.02 -6.12 5.72
N SER A 58 -14.45 -7.39 5.57
CA SER A 58 -13.62 -8.56 5.82
C SER A 58 -12.32 -8.56 4.99
N PHE A 59 -12.34 -7.98 3.79
CA PHE A 59 -11.20 -7.87 2.89
C PHE A 59 -10.40 -6.57 3.11
N TYR A 60 -11.07 -5.43 3.25
CA TYR A 60 -10.40 -4.12 3.31
C TYR A 60 -10.00 -3.68 4.73
N ASN A 61 -10.84 -3.93 5.75
CA ASN A 61 -10.60 -3.55 7.14
C ASN A 61 -11.53 -4.33 8.09
N PRO A 62 -11.11 -5.52 8.58
CA PRO A 62 -11.97 -6.38 9.40
C PRO A 62 -12.35 -5.75 10.75
N ALA A 63 -11.59 -4.76 11.24
CA ALA A 63 -11.97 -4.02 12.44
C ALA A 63 -13.28 -3.25 12.25
N ASN A 64 -13.63 -2.90 11.01
CA ASN A 64 -14.85 -2.15 10.73
C ASN A 64 -16.12 -3.00 10.77
N MET A 65 -16.02 -4.34 10.74
CA MET A 65 -17.19 -5.25 10.71
C MET A 65 -18.12 -5.13 11.93
N GLY A 66 -17.60 -4.64 13.07
CA GLY A 66 -18.36 -4.50 14.31
C GLY A 66 -19.04 -3.14 14.50
N PHE A 67 -18.75 -2.14 13.67
CA PHE A 67 -19.34 -0.80 13.85
C PHE A 67 -20.68 -0.72 13.17
N THR A 68 -21.76 -0.48 13.94
CA THR A 68 -23.07 -0.12 13.39
C THR A 68 -22.94 1.13 12.52
N ASN A 69 -23.52 1.11 11.31
CA ASN A 69 -23.43 2.20 10.36
C ASN A 69 -24.78 2.88 10.15
N ASP A 70 -24.73 4.20 9.95
CA ASP A 70 -25.92 5.04 9.89
C ASP A 70 -26.78 4.80 8.63
N TRP A 71 -26.20 4.18 7.60
CA TRP A 71 -26.80 4.03 6.26
C TRP A 71 -27.20 2.60 5.88
N GLY A 72 -27.01 1.63 6.77
CA GLY A 72 -27.52 0.26 6.57
C GLY A 72 -26.68 -0.65 5.66
N GLU A 73 -25.43 -0.30 5.34
CA GLU A 73 -24.49 -1.14 4.56
C GLU A 73 -23.93 -2.33 5.39
N ASN A 74 -24.20 -2.42 6.71
CA ASN A 74 -23.82 -3.60 7.51
C ASN A 74 -24.78 -4.77 7.30
N ARG A 75 -25.02 -5.10 6.04
CA ARG A 75 -25.81 -6.24 5.62
C ARG A 75 -24.86 -7.18 4.90
N SER A 76 -25.13 -8.48 4.98
CA SER A 76 -24.51 -9.43 4.07
C SER A 76 -25.15 -9.23 2.70
N GLU A 77 -24.54 -8.36 1.90
CA GLU A 77 -24.96 -8.09 0.53
C GLU A 77 -24.11 -8.87 -0.46
N PHE A 78 -24.75 -9.35 -1.53
CA PHE A 78 -24.09 -10.00 -2.64
C PHE A 78 -23.85 -8.96 -3.73
N GLU A 79 -22.58 -8.72 -4.05
CA GLU A 79 -22.15 -7.79 -5.10
C GLU A 79 -21.62 -8.58 -6.30
N MET A 80 -22.02 -8.19 -7.52
CA MET A 80 -21.56 -8.81 -8.76
C MET A 80 -21.20 -7.73 -9.78
N THR A 81 -19.94 -7.72 -10.23
CA THR A 81 -19.49 -6.87 -11.34
C THR A 81 -19.73 -7.61 -12.66
N THR A 82 -20.61 -7.09 -13.52
CA THR A 82 -20.78 -7.58 -14.89
C THR A 82 -20.01 -6.69 -15.86
N THR A 83 -18.94 -7.22 -16.46
CA THR A 83 -18.29 -6.59 -17.61
C THR A 83 -18.98 -7.09 -18.88
N VAL A 84 -19.72 -6.20 -19.56
CA VAL A 84 -20.24 -6.41 -20.93
C VAL A 84 -19.25 -5.88 -21.96
#